data_AF-A0A3D4HNW8-F1
#
_entry.id   AF-A0A3D4HNW8-F1
#
_cell.length_a   1.000
_cell.length_b   1.000
_cell.length_c   1.000
_cell.angle_alpha   90.00
_cell.angle_beta   90.00
_cell.angle_gamma   90.00
#
_symmetry.space_group_name_H-M   'P 1'
#
loop_
_entity.id
_entity.type
_entity.pdbx_description
1 polymer ?
#
loop_
_entity_poly.entity_id
_entity_poly.type
_entity_poly.pdbx_seq_one_letter_code
_entity_poly.pdbx_strand_id
1 'polypeptide(L)'
;METVVKKNDLVEITIEDIGSDGEGIGKYQGYTLFVKDTTVGDRAIVKVIKTGKTYGFARLMELVKPSEYRVEPRCPIASKCGGCQLQHMDYAKQLEYKENKVRNCLTRIGGFCDIPMEPICGMEEPYYYRNKSQFPVGKRRDGGVAIGFYAGRTHSIIDTEHCYIGARVNTDILRFMRSFIEQYHIEPYEEETHQGLLRHILTRVGYRTGEVMVCLVVNGRDIPHKEELIKGLRAIHGMKSICLNVNRSKTNVILGETIVPLWGESYITDYIGDIAYRIS
;
A
#
# COMPACT_ATOMS: atom_id res chain seq x y z
N MET A 1 -27.61 23.76 16.06
CA MET A 1 -28.31 22.82 15.16
C MET A 1 -27.85 21.43 15.53
N GLU A 2 -28.77 20.61 16.03
CA GLU A 2 -28.48 19.21 16.34
C GLU A 2 -28.18 18.49 15.02
N THR A 3 -27.10 17.71 15.00
CA THR A 3 -26.71 16.96 13.80
C THR A 3 -27.66 15.77 13.65
N VAL A 4 -28.09 15.51 12.41
CA VAL A 4 -29.06 14.44 12.05
C VAL A 4 -28.59 13.05 12.51
N VAL A 5 -27.28 12.89 12.68
CA VAL A 5 -26.63 11.70 13.25
C VAL A 5 -25.61 12.12 14.30
N LYS A 6 -25.41 11.28 15.32
CA LYS A 6 -24.42 11.43 16.39
C LYS A 6 -23.32 10.38 16.26
N LYS A 7 -22.18 10.65 16.91
CA LYS A 7 -21.07 9.69 16.96
C LYS A 7 -21.55 8.39 17.62
N ASN A 8 -21.16 7.26 17.04
CA ASN A 8 -21.53 5.88 17.38
C ASN A 8 -22.91 5.41 16.93
N ASP A 9 -23.72 6.27 16.31
CA ASP A 9 -24.99 5.84 15.73
C ASP A 9 -24.75 4.78 14.65
N LEU A 10 -25.67 3.80 14.59
CA LEU A 10 -25.76 2.82 13.52
C LEU A 10 -26.90 3.26 12.60
N VAL A 11 -26.57 3.47 11.33
CA VAL A 11 -27.56 3.86 10.32
C VAL A 11 -27.44 2.97 9.09
N GLU A 12 -28.57 2.64 8.48
CA GLU A 12 -28.59 1.95 7.19
C GLU A 12 -28.59 2.99 6.07
N ILE A 13 -27.68 2.85 5.11
CA ILE A 13 -27.57 3.71 3.94
C ILE A 13 -27.33 2.88 2.68
N THR A 14 -27.70 3.46 1.54
CA THR A 14 -27.26 3.00 0.22
C THR A 14 -26.09 3.86 -0.23
N ILE A 15 -25.06 3.23 -0.80
CA ILE A 15 -23.93 3.92 -1.40
C ILE A 15 -24.30 4.33 -2.82
N GLU A 16 -24.33 5.63 -3.06
CA GLU A 16 -24.81 6.24 -4.31
C GLU A 16 -23.65 6.68 -5.21
N ASP A 17 -22.51 7.02 -4.61
CA ASP A 17 -21.34 7.55 -5.31
C ASP A 17 -20.05 7.12 -4.60
N ILE A 18 -18.90 7.50 -5.13
CA ILE A 18 -17.57 7.21 -4.60
C ILE A 18 -16.70 8.47 -4.58
N GLY A 19 -16.02 8.68 -3.46
CA GLY A 19 -15.15 9.81 -3.22
C GLY A 19 -13.79 9.71 -3.92
N SER A 20 -13.02 10.78 -3.79
CA SER A 20 -11.71 10.91 -4.42
C SER A 20 -10.67 9.90 -3.91
N ASP A 21 -10.82 9.37 -2.69
CA ASP A 21 -9.92 8.38 -2.10
C ASP A 21 -10.50 6.95 -2.16
N GLY A 22 -11.60 6.74 -2.90
CA GLY A 22 -12.24 5.43 -3.07
C GLY A 22 -13.23 5.05 -1.96
N GLU A 23 -13.57 5.98 -1.06
CA GLU A 23 -14.60 5.81 -0.05
C GLU A 23 -16.00 5.93 -0.66
N GLY A 24 -16.93 5.06 -0.30
CA GLY A 24 -18.32 5.19 -0.74
C GLY A 24 -18.99 6.40 -0.11
N ILE A 25 -19.91 7.00 -0.84
CA ILE A 25 -20.72 8.14 -0.42
C ILE A 25 -22.17 7.70 -0.39
N GLY A 26 -22.79 7.83 0.78
CA GLY A 26 -24.23 7.63 0.93
C GLY A 26 -24.84 8.76 1.76
N LYS A 27 -26.18 8.83 1.76
CA LYS A 27 -26.92 9.85 2.50
C LYS A 27 -27.88 9.20 3.48
N TYR A 28 -27.91 9.72 4.70
CA TYR A 28 -28.93 9.41 5.69
C TYR A 28 -29.73 10.67 5.99
N GLN A 29 -31.02 10.69 5.59
CA GLN A 29 -31.91 11.85 5.76
C GLN A 29 -31.27 13.17 5.25
N GLY A 30 -30.61 13.12 4.09
CA GLY A 30 -29.92 14.26 3.48
C GLY A 30 -28.52 14.57 4.01
N TYR A 31 -28.09 13.93 5.12
CA TYR A 31 -26.75 14.07 5.66
C TYR A 31 -25.75 13.12 4.98
N THR A 32 -24.65 13.67 4.45
CA THR A 32 -23.68 12.88 3.68
C THR A 32 -22.71 12.12 4.59
N LEU A 33 -22.52 10.83 4.32
CA LEU A 33 -21.60 9.96 5.03
C LEU A 33 -20.59 9.33 4.06
N PHE A 34 -19.31 9.47 4.40
CA PHE A 34 -18.20 8.83 3.72
C PHE A 34 -17.85 7.51 4.41
N VAL A 35 -17.83 6.41 3.66
CA VAL A 35 -17.70 5.05 4.20
C VAL A 35 -16.65 4.26 3.45
N LYS A 36 -15.55 3.92 4.13
CA LYS A 36 -14.51 3.05 3.56
C LYS A 36 -15.03 1.63 3.35
N ASP A 37 -14.33 0.89 2.50
CA ASP A 37 -14.59 -0.53 2.21
C ASP A 37 -16.00 -0.79 1.62
N THR A 38 -16.59 0.22 0.97
CA THR A 38 -17.88 0.14 0.28
C THR A 38 -17.78 0.46 -1.20
N THR A 39 -18.76 0.04 -2.00
CA THR A 39 -18.87 0.28 -3.44
C THR A 39 -20.27 0.77 -3.79
N VAL A 40 -20.40 1.56 -4.86
CA VAL A 40 -21.68 2.06 -5.37
C VAL A 40 -22.67 0.90 -5.54
N GLY A 41 -23.88 1.06 -4.99
CA GLY A 41 -24.93 0.04 -4.97
C GLY A 41 -24.97 -0.82 -3.70
N ASP A 42 -23.95 -0.76 -2.83
CA ASP A 42 -24.01 -1.44 -1.53
C ASP A 42 -25.13 -0.83 -0.67
N ARG A 43 -25.93 -1.69 -0.02
CA ARG A 43 -26.78 -1.31 1.10
C ARG A 43 -26.15 -1.82 2.39
N ALA A 44 -25.83 -0.92 3.30
CA ALA A 44 -24.95 -1.21 4.44
C ALA A 44 -25.42 -0.56 5.73
N ILE A 45 -25.22 -1.26 6.84
CA ILE A 45 -25.26 -0.69 8.18
C ILE A 45 -23.88 -0.12 8.48
N VAL A 46 -23.84 1.17 8.81
CA VAL A 46 -22.60 1.90 9.04
C VAL A 46 -22.61 2.58 10.40
N LYS A 47 -21.47 2.55 11.09
CA LYS A 47 -21.27 3.21 12.38
C LYS A 47 -20.64 4.58 12.18
N VAL A 48 -21.32 5.64 12.61
CA VAL A 48 -20.81 7.00 12.51
C VAL A 48 -19.60 7.18 13.44
N ILE A 49 -18.44 7.51 12.89
CA ILE A 49 -17.18 7.67 13.63
C ILE A 49 -16.89 9.13 13.94
N LYS A 50 -17.21 10.02 13.01
CA LYS A 50 -16.99 11.46 13.13
C LYS A 50 -18.09 12.22 12.41
N THR A 51 -18.62 13.25 13.04
CA THR A 51 -19.63 14.14 12.45
C THR A 51 -19.04 15.53 12.25
N GLY A 52 -19.35 16.13 11.11
CA GLY A 52 -19.12 17.54 10.79
C GLY A 52 -20.44 18.27 10.60
N LYS A 53 -20.37 19.53 10.16
CA LYS A 53 -21.57 20.37 9.97
C LYS A 53 -22.49 19.83 8.85
N THR A 54 -21.92 19.40 7.73
CA THR A 54 -22.65 18.98 6.52
C THR A 54 -22.39 17.55 6.08
N TYR A 55 -21.32 16.93 6.61
CA TYR A 55 -20.95 15.56 6.30
C TYR A 55 -20.24 14.89 7.48
N GLY A 56 -20.21 13.56 7.47
CA GLY A 56 -19.51 12.74 8.45
C GLY A 56 -18.76 11.58 7.83
N PHE A 57 -17.99 10.88 8.66
CA PHE A 57 -17.31 9.64 8.31
C PHE A 57 -17.92 8.50 9.10
N ALA A 58 -18.19 7.40 8.42
CA ALA A 58 -18.69 6.17 9.03
C ALA A 58 -17.82 4.98 8.66
N ARG A 59 -17.94 3.92 9.46
CA ARG A 59 -17.27 2.64 9.24
C ARG A 59 -18.32 1.61 8.85
N LEU A 60 -18.06 0.84 7.80
CA LEU A 60 -18.87 -0.32 7.44
C LEU A 60 -18.92 -1.30 8.62
N MET A 61 -20.13 -1.66 9.05
CA MET A 61 -20.36 -2.68 10.07
C MET A 61 -20.88 -3.97 9.44
N GLU A 62 -21.85 -3.83 8.52
CA GLU A 62 -22.50 -4.96 7.86
C GLU A 62 -22.96 -4.57 6.46
N LEU A 63 -22.83 -5.48 5.50
CA LEU A 63 -23.47 -5.38 4.19
C LEU A 63 -24.82 -6.08 4.25
N VAL A 64 -25.89 -5.30 4.21
CA VAL A 64 -27.27 -5.82 4.16
C VAL A 64 -27.56 -6.39 2.77
N LYS A 65 -27.07 -5.71 1.73
CA LYS A 65 -27.12 -6.18 0.34
C LYS A 65 -25.85 -5.72 -0.39
N PRO A 66 -24.98 -6.64 -0.84
CA PRO A 66 -23.82 -6.27 -1.64
C PRO A 66 -24.26 -5.74 -3.01
N SER A 67 -23.51 -4.79 -3.54
CA SER A 67 -23.63 -4.32 -4.92
C SER A 67 -23.36 -5.43 -5.93
N GLU A 68 -23.91 -5.32 -7.14
CA GLU A 68 -23.52 -6.16 -8.28
C GLU A 68 -22.05 -5.93 -8.71
N TYR A 69 -21.51 -4.75 -8.42
CA TYR A 69 -20.12 -4.36 -8.71
C TYR A 69 -19.13 -4.77 -7.61
N ARG A 70 -19.62 -5.44 -6.56
CA ARG A 70 -18.77 -5.88 -5.45
C ARG A 70 -18.17 -7.24 -5.76
N VAL A 71 -16.86 -7.35 -5.54
CA VAL A 71 -16.11 -8.61 -5.64
C VAL A 71 -15.37 -8.89 -4.34
N GLU A 72 -15.05 -10.16 -4.09
CA GLU A 72 -14.17 -10.51 -2.99
C GLU A 72 -12.72 -10.12 -3.35
N PRO A 73 -12.02 -9.33 -2.53
CA PRO A 73 -10.63 -8.98 -2.77
C PRO A 73 -9.75 -10.22 -2.91
N ARG A 74 -8.90 -10.26 -3.95
CA ARG A 74 -7.88 -11.32 -4.09
C ARG A 74 -6.92 -11.37 -2.90
N CYS A 75 -6.63 -10.21 -2.30
CA CYS A 75 -5.76 -10.12 -1.13
C CYS A 75 -6.58 -10.23 0.17
N PRO A 76 -6.34 -11.24 1.02
CA PRO A 76 -7.13 -11.48 2.24
C PRO A 76 -6.94 -10.39 3.31
N ILE A 77 -5.91 -9.54 3.17
CA ILE A 77 -5.64 -8.43 4.07
C ILE A 77 -5.92 -7.06 3.44
N ALA A 78 -6.60 -7.00 2.27
CA ALA A 78 -6.84 -5.75 1.55
C ALA A 78 -7.51 -4.67 2.40
N SER A 79 -8.48 -5.04 3.24
CA SER A 79 -9.20 -4.12 4.13
C SER A 79 -8.38 -3.61 5.32
N LYS A 80 -7.31 -4.31 5.69
CA LYS A 80 -6.40 -3.93 6.80
C LYS A 80 -5.21 -3.14 6.27
N CYS A 81 -4.66 -3.58 5.14
CA CYS A 81 -3.52 -2.97 4.47
C CYS A 81 -3.91 -1.63 3.85
N GLY A 82 -3.15 -0.56 4.09
CA GLY A 82 -3.44 0.76 3.53
C GLY A 82 -3.25 0.91 2.02
N GLY A 83 -2.93 -0.18 1.29
CA GLY A 83 -2.47 -0.11 -0.10
C GLY A 83 -3.55 -0.26 -1.18
N CYS A 84 -4.52 -1.17 -1.02
CA CYS A 84 -5.42 -1.61 -2.10
C CYS A 84 -6.88 -1.25 -1.84
N GLN A 85 -7.20 0.05 -1.88
CA GLN A 85 -8.48 0.61 -1.42
C GLN A 85 -9.70 0.26 -2.30
N LEU A 86 -9.50 -0.32 -3.48
CA LEU A 86 -10.58 -0.59 -4.45
C LEU A 86 -10.73 -2.08 -4.80
N GLN A 87 -10.00 -2.99 -4.13
CA GLN A 87 -10.03 -4.41 -4.52
C GLN A 87 -11.38 -5.10 -4.31
N HIS A 88 -12.29 -4.49 -3.53
CA HIS A 88 -13.66 -4.96 -3.35
C HIS A 88 -14.62 -4.50 -4.46
N MET A 89 -14.14 -3.71 -5.42
CA MET A 89 -14.88 -3.25 -6.60
C MET A 89 -14.41 -4.04 -7.82
N ASP A 90 -15.33 -4.48 -8.68
CA ASP A 90 -14.97 -5.13 -9.93
C ASP A 90 -14.12 -4.22 -10.82
N TYR A 91 -13.30 -4.82 -11.68
CA TYR A 91 -12.29 -4.06 -12.41
C TYR A 91 -12.89 -3.07 -13.42
N ALA A 92 -14.01 -3.41 -14.07
CA ALA A 92 -14.66 -2.50 -15.01
C ALA A 92 -15.17 -1.26 -14.28
N LYS A 93 -15.78 -1.43 -13.10
CA LYS A 93 -16.22 -0.31 -12.27
C LYS A 93 -15.06 0.51 -11.72
N GLN A 94 -13.89 -0.10 -11.46
CA GLN A 94 -12.67 0.65 -11.12
C GLN A 94 -12.20 1.57 -12.27
N LEU A 95 -12.33 1.13 -13.53
CA LEU A 95 -11.98 1.96 -14.70
C LEU A 95 -12.96 3.11 -14.87
N GLU A 96 -14.26 2.84 -14.78
CA GLU A 96 -15.32 3.86 -14.82
C GLU A 96 -15.12 4.91 -13.72
N TYR A 97 -14.82 4.48 -12.48
CA TYR A 97 -14.49 5.37 -11.38
C TYR A 97 -13.33 6.32 -11.73
N LYS A 98 -12.24 5.79 -12.30
CA LYS A 98 -11.07 6.59 -12.68
C LYS A 98 -11.41 7.57 -13.80
N GLU A 99 -12.20 7.15 -14.78
CA GLU A 99 -12.67 8.02 -15.87
C GLU A 99 -13.50 9.18 -15.31
N ASN A 100 -14.49 8.87 -14.47
CA ASN A 100 -15.34 9.86 -13.82
C ASN A 100 -14.53 10.81 -12.93
N LYS A 101 -13.50 10.30 -12.25
CA LYS A 101 -12.59 11.13 -11.45
C LYS A 101 -11.87 12.16 -12.31
N VAL A 102 -11.25 11.75 -13.43
CA VAL A 102 -10.57 12.66 -14.35
C VAL A 102 -11.56 13.67 -14.95
N ARG A 103 -12.70 13.18 -15.43
CA ARG A 103 -13.77 14.01 -16.00
C ARG A 103 -14.25 15.07 -15.02
N ASN A 104 -14.53 14.69 -13.77
CA ASN A 104 -14.95 15.62 -12.72
C ASN A 104 -13.88 16.65 -12.38
N CYS A 105 -12.60 16.27 -12.37
CA CYS A 105 -11.52 17.23 -12.18
C CYS A 105 -11.49 18.26 -13.31
N LEU A 106 -11.56 17.82 -14.57
CA LEU A 106 -11.49 18.73 -15.71
C LEU A 106 -12.72 19.66 -15.79
N THR A 107 -13.92 19.14 -15.57
CA THR A 107 -15.14 19.94 -15.68
C THR A 107 -15.34 20.87 -14.48
N ARG A 108 -15.24 20.34 -13.24
CA ARG A 108 -15.57 21.11 -12.03
C ARG A 108 -14.45 22.03 -11.56
N ILE A 109 -13.20 21.62 -11.72
CA ILE A 109 -12.03 22.41 -11.28
C ILE A 109 -11.46 23.19 -12.47
N GLY A 110 -11.29 22.53 -13.62
CA GLY A 110 -10.74 23.13 -14.82
C GLY A 110 -11.72 24.02 -15.60
N GLY A 111 -13.04 23.87 -15.38
CA GLY A 111 -14.07 24.63 -16.09
C GLY A 111 -14.20 24.26 -17.58
N PHE A 112 -13.64 23.11 -17.98
CA PHE A 112 -13.73 22.64 -19.37
C PHE A 112 -15.12 22.03 -19.64
N CYS A 113 -15.68 22.33 -20.81
CA CYS A 113 -16.91 21.74 -21.33
C CYS A 113 -16.59 20.92 -22.60
N ASP A 114 -17.43 19.92 -22.91
CA ASP A 114 -17.37 19.14 -24.16
C ASP A 114 -15.99 18.54 -24.50
N ILE A 115 -15.34 17.96 -23.50
CA ILE A 115 -13.99 17.40 -23.62
C ILE A 115 -14.04 16.04 -24.33
N PRO A 116 -13.32 15.83 -25.44
CA PRO A 116 -13.13 14.50 -26.01
C PRO A 116 -12.29 13.67 -25.02
N MET A 117 -12.88 12.62 -24.47
CA MET A 117 -12.26 11.74 -23.49
C MET A 117 -12.17 10.34 -24.07
N GLU A 118 -10.96 9.81 -24.11
CA GLU A 118 -10.73 8.39 -24.39
C GLU A 118 -10.99 7.54 -23.13
N PRO A 119 -11.41 6.27 -23.29
CA PRO A 119 -11.54 5.36 -22.16
C PRO A 119 -10.22 5.18 -21.41
N ILE A 120 -10.29 4.93 -20.10
CA ILE A 120 -9.10 4.59 -19.30
C ILE A 120 -8.51 3.26 -19.79
N CYS A 121 -7.22 3.26 -20.11
CA CYS A 121 -6.49 2.03 -20.46
C CYS A 121 -6.45 1.08 -19.25
N GLY A 122 -7.12 -0.05 -19.38
CA GLY A 122 -7.07 -1.15 -18.42
C GLY A 122 -5.82 -2.02 -18.56
N MET A 123 -5.61 -2.89 -17.58
CA MET A 123 -4.62 -3.96 -17.57
C MET A 123 -5.35 -5.31 -17.61
N GLU A 124 -4.90 -6.21 -18.46
CA GLU A 124 -5.52 -7.54 -18.64
C GLU A 124 -5.47 -8.37 -17.34
N GLU A 125 -4.31 -8.45 -16.69
CA GLU A 125 -4.17 -9.01 -15.34
C GLU A 125 -3.75 -7.90 -14.35
N PRO A 126 -4.67 -7.29 -13.59
CA PRO A 126 -4.39 -6.14 -12.71
C PRO A 126 -3.70 -6.54 -11.39
N TYR A 127 -2.72 -7.45 -11.47
CA TYR A 127 -1.96 -8.02 -10.35
C TYR A 127 -0.48 -8.11 -10.69
N TYR A 128 0.37 -8.24 -9.67
CA TYR A 128 1.82 -8.41 -9.79
C TYR A 128 2.55 -7.34 -10.63
N TYR A 129 1.97 -6.14 -10.76
CA TYR A 129 2.50 -5.07 -11.62
C TYR A 129 3.53 -4.16 -10.95
N ARG A 130 3.63 -4.13 -9.60
CA ARG A 130 4.61 -3.28 -8.92
C ARG A 130 5.99 -3.91 -8.93
N ASN A 131 6.90 -3.23 -9.62
CA ASN A 131 8.33 -3.53 -9.66
C ASN A 131 9.13 -2.94 -8.49
N LYS A 132 8.52 -2.11 -7.63
CA LYS A 132 9.15 -1.55 -6.42
C LYS A 132 8.24 -1.75 -5.21
N SER A 133 8.81 -2.19 -4.10
CA SER A 133 8.11 -2.30 -2.81
C SER A 133 8.98 -1.78 -1.67
N GLN A 134 8.32 -1.25 -0.64
CA GLN A 134 8.97 -0.74 0.56
C GLN A 134 8.22 -1.30 1.75
N PHE A 135 8.90 -2.11 2.55
CA PHE A 135 8.31 -2.81 3.67
C PHE A 135 8.90 -2.24 4.97
N PRO A 136 8.15 -1.46 5.77
CA PRO A 136 8.57 -1.18 7.12
C PRO A 136 8.81 -2.46 7.92
N VAL A 137 9.80 -2.42 8.79
CA VAL A 137 10.15 -3.48 9.72
C VAL A 137 9.90 -2.97 11.12
N GLY A 138 9.18 -3.74 11.93
CA GLY A 138 8.89 -3.40 13.32
C GLY A 138 8.73 -4.63 14.19
N LYS A 139 8.34 -4.41 15.46
CA LYS A 139 8.04 -5.48 16.40
C LYS A 139 6.54 -5.71 16.52
N ARG A 140 6.15 -6.97 16.58
CA ARG A 140 4.80 -7.40 16.96
C ARG A 140 4.66 -7.33 18.48
N ARG A 141 3.42 -7.29 18.96
CA ARG A 141 3.10 -7.25 20.39
C ARG A 141 3.58 -8.49 21.17
N ASP A 142 3.72 -9.62 20.48
CA ASP A 142 4.24 -10.88 21.04
C ASP A 142 5.77 -10.97 21.00
N GLY A 143 6.46 -9.89 20.59
CA GLY A 143 7.92 -9.84 20.49
C GLY A 143 8.48 -10.36 19.17
N GLY A 144 7.65 -10.92 18.28
CA GLY A 144 8.07 -11.34 16.94
C GLY A 144 8.33 -10.16 16.00
N VAL A 145 8.90 -10.44 14.82
CA VAL A 145 9.13 -9.41 13.78
C VAL A 145 7.85 -9.19 12.97
N ALA A 146 7.54 -7.94 12.66
CA ALA A 146 6.53 -7.55 11.67
C ALA A 146 7.21 -6.98 10.42
N ILE A 147 6.87 -7.51 9.25
CA ILE A 147 7.30 -6.96 7.95
C ILE A 147 6.09 -6.91 7.04
N GLY A 148 5.78 -5.74 6.48
CA GLY A 148 4.63 -5.62 5.61
C GLY A 148 4.35 -4.18 5.21
N PHE A 149 3.13 -3.71 5.44
CA PHE A 149 2.71 -2.35 5.06
C PHE A 149 1.97 -1.68 6.21
N TYR A 150 2.00 -0.36 6.25
CA TYR A 150 1.21 0.37 7.23
C TYR A 150 -0.30 0.22 6.98
N ALA A 151 -1.07 0.10 8.06
CA ALA A 151 -2.53 0.18 8.02
C ALA A 151 -2.95 1.60 7.61
N GLY A 152 -4.08 1.72 6.91
CA GLY A 152 -4.53 2.99 6.33
C GLY A 152 -4.55 4.15 7.33
N ARG A 153 -3.78 5.21 7.03
CA ARG A 153 -3.64 6.43 7.86
C ARG A 153 -3.05 6.20 9.26
N THR A 154 -2.20 5.19 9.45
CA THR A 154 -1.45 4.95 10.70
C THR A 154 -0.01 4.52 10.40
N HIS A 155 0.84 4.40 11.43
CA HIS A 155 2.15 3.72 11.33
C HIS A 155 2.12 2.30 11.95
N SER A 156 0.93 1.71 12.09
CA SER A 156 0.80 0.32 12.53
C SER A 156 1.09 -0.63 11.37
N ILE A 157 2.08 -1.52 11.53
CA ILE A 157 2.48 -2.47 10.49
C ILE A 157 1.48 -3.64 10.44
N ILE A 158 0.88 -3.85 9.27
CA ILE A 158 0.16 -5.06 8.91
C ILE A 158 1.17 -6.08 8.40
N ASP A 159 1.44 -7.07 9.23
CA ASP A 159 2.35 -8.16 8.90
C ASP A 159 1.87 -8.91 7.66
N THR A 160 2.73 -9.01 6.64
CA THR A 160 2.35 -9.45 5.30
C THR A 160 3.32 -10.50 4.78
N GLU A 161 2.78 -11.66 4.40
CA GLU A 161 3.55 -12.74 3.74
C GLU A 161 3.61 -12.56 2.22
N HIS A 162 2.51 -12.07 1.63
CA HIS A 162 2.37 -11.96 0.18
C HIS A 162 1.59 -10.70 -0.20
N CYS A 163 2.06 -10.01 -1.24
CA CYS A 163 1.40 -8.85 -1.83
C CYS A 163 1.04 -9.13 -3.28
N TYR A 164 -0.25 -9.27 -3.57
CA TYR A 164 -0.77 -9.63 -4.90
C TYR A 164 -0.56 -8.56 -5.98
N ILE A 165 -0.11 -7.35 -5.61
CA ILE A 165 0.27 -6.32 -6.57
C ILE A 165 1.80 -6.10 -6.63
N GLY A 166 2.56 -6.70 -5.72
CA GLY A 166 4.02 -6.64 -5.69
C GLY A 166 4.67 -7.76 -6.49
N ALA A 167 5.95 -7.61 -6.86
CA ALA A 167 6.69 -8.67 -7.53
C ALA A 167 6.71 -9.99 -6.72
N ARG A 168 6.55 -11.13 -7.39
CA ARG A 168 6.42 -12.45 -6.76
C ARG A 168 7.61 -12.83 -5.88
N VAL A 169 8.82 -12.48 -6.31
CA VAL A 169 10.08 -12.73 -5.58
C VAL A 169 10.12 -12.07 -4.20
N ASN A 170 9.29 -11.04 -3.96
CA ASN A 170 9.21 -10.40 -2.64
C ASN A 170 8.82 -11.40 -1.54
N THR A 171 8.00 -12.41 -1.82
CA THR A 171 7.64 -13.40 -0.79
C THR A 171 8.86 -14.16 -0.29
N ASP A 172 9.78 -14.54 -1.17
CA ASP A 172 11.00 -15.26 -0.76
C ASP A 172 11.98 -14.33 -0.03
N ILE A 173 12.10 -13.09 -0.49
CA ILE A 173 12.89 -12.05 0.19
C ILE A 173 12.34 -11.81 1.61
N LEU A 174 11.03 -11.62 1.76
CA LEU A 174 10.40 -11.35 3.06
C LEU A 174 10.53 -12.55 4.01
N ARG A 175 10.37 -13.78 3.50
CA ARG A 175 10.57 -15.00 4.28
C ARG A 175 12.01 -15.07 4.80
N PHE A 176 12.99 -14.92 3.91
CA PHE A 176 14.40 -14.93 4.29
C PHE A 176 14.72 -13.81 5.29
N MET A 177 14.30 -12.57 5.02
CA MET A 177 14.60 -11.44 5.89
C MET A 177 13.99 -11.63 7.28
N ARG A 178 12.79 -12.20 7.39
CA ARG A 178 12.18 -12.50 8.69
C ARG A 178 13.03 -13.48 9.48
N SER A 179 13.43 -14.60 8.87
CA SER A 179 14.33 -15.57 9.51
C SER A 179 15.68 -14.96 9.87
N PHE A 180 16.26 -14.12 9.01
CA PHE A 180 17.52 -13.43 9.27
C PHE A 180 17.43 -12.49 10.49
N ILE A 181 16.38 -11.68 10.55
CA ILE A 181 16.16 -10.74 11.64
C ILE A 181 15.97 -11.48 12.97
N GLU A 182 15.18 -12.56 12.96
CA GLU A 182 14.91 -13.36 14.16
C GLU A 182 16.14 -14.15 14.62
N GLN A 183 16.84 -14.82 13.71
CA GLN A 183 18.00 -15.65 14.02
C GLN A 183 19.19 -14.84 14.56
N TYR A 184 19.42 -13.66 13.99
CA TYR A 184 20.57 -12.82 14.34
C TYR A 184 20.20 -11.63 15.21
N HIS A 185 18.98 -11.60 15.74
CA HIS A 185 18.47 -10.56 16.64
C HIS A 185 18.70 -9.14 16.11
N ILE A 186 18.44 -8.93 14.82
CA ILE A 186 18.59 -7.61 14.20
C ILE A 186 17.45 -6.72 14.70
N GLU A 187 17.79 -5.66 15.41
CA GLU A 187 16.75 -4.84 16.04
C GLU A 187 15.97 -3.99 15.01
N PRO A 188 14.64 -4.14 14.91
CA PRO A 188 13.80 -3.22 14.15
C PRO A 188 13.87 -1.82 14.74
N TYR A 189 13.78 -0.81 13.88
CA TYR A 189 13.76 0.58 14.29
C TYR A 189 12.41 0.96 14.93
N GLU A 190 12.48 1.63 16.08
CA GLU A 190 11.32 2.16 16.80
C GLU A 190 11.27 3.68 16.63
N GLU A 191 10.17 4.19 16.08
CA GLU A 191 10.03 5.60 15.71
C GLU A 191 9.95 6.53 16.93
N GLU A 192 9.32 6.08 18.02
CA GLU A 192 9.15 6.89 19.23
C GLU A 192 10.46 7.07 20.00
N THR A 193 11.24 5.99 20.11
CA THR A 193 12.50 5.99 20.87
C THR A 193 13.72 6.32 20.00
N HIS A 194 13.56 6.23 18.68
CA HIS A 194 14.62 6.33 17.67
C HIS A 194 15.77 5.34 17.86
N GLN A 195 15.46 4.19 18.49
CA GLN A 195 16.40 3.10 18.71
C GLN A 195 16.17 1.98 17.68
N GLY A 196 17.10 1.03 17.64
CA GLY A 196 17.08 -0.06 16.66
C GLY A 196 17.75 0.31 15.34
N LEU A 197 17.94 -0.69 14.50
CA LEU A 197 18.76 -0.63 13.29
C LEU A 197 17.93 -0.65 12.02
N LEU A 198 17.15 -1.71 11.78
CA LEU A 198 16.51 -1.94 10.50
C LEU A 198 15.17 -1.19 10.40
N ARG A 199 15.07 -0.22 9.48
CA ARG A 199 13.87 0.60 9.27
C ARG A 199 12.95 -0.02 8.24
N HIS A 200 13.48 -0.29 7.05
CA HIS A 200 12.71 -0.76 5.90
C HIS A 200 13.52 -1.74 5.06
N ILE A 201 12.82 -2.63 4.39
CA ILE A 201 13.33 -3.44 3.28
C ILE A 201 12.74 -2.86 2.00
N LEU A 202 13.56 -2.28 1.14
CA LEU A 202 13.18 -1.82 -0.19
C LEU A 202 13.58 -2.87 -1.21
N THR A 203 12.65 -3.25 -2.08
CA THR A 203 12.93 -4.13 -3.21
C THR A 203 12.65 -3.43 -4.52
N ARG A 204 13.50 -3.69 -5.53
CA ARG A 204 13.21 -3.39 -6.94
C ARG A 204 13.44 -4.64 -7.78
N VAL A 205 12.58 -4.85 -8.76
CA VAL A 205 12.59 -6.01 -9.63
C VAL A 205 12.40 -5.55 -11.07
N GLY A 206 13.38 -5.77 -11.93
CA GLY A 206 13.23 -5.51 -13.36
C GLY A 206 12.10 -6.36 -13.93
N TYR A 207 11.10 -5.72 -14.54
CA TYR A 207 9.95 -6.39 -15.10
C TYR A 207 10.31 -7.25 -16.31
N ARG A 208 11.21 -6.76 -17.18
CA ARG A 208 11.65 -7.48 -18.39
C ARG A 208 12.84 -8.40 -18.10
N THR A 209 13.75 -7.95 -17.25
CA THR A 209 15.02 -8.66 -17.00
C THR A 209 14.95 -9.66 -15.85
N GLY A 210 14.01 -9.48 -14.92
CA GLY A 210 13.95 -10.25 -13.67
C GLY A 210 15.08 -9.92 -12.69
N GLU A 211 15.88 -8.87 -12.94
CA GLU A 211 16.95 -8.46 -12.02
C GLU A 211 16.39 -7.92 -10.71
N VAL A 212 16.92 -8.39 -9.59
CA VAL A 212 16.42 -8.08 -8.25
C VAL A 212 17.45 -7.27 -7.48
N MET A 213 16.97 -6.19 -6.89
CA MET A 213 17.69 -5.38 -5.91
C MET A 213 16.99 -5.47 -4.56
N VAL A 214 17.79 -5.66 -3.51
CA VAL A 214 17.38 -5.48 -2.12
C VAL A 214 18.20 -4.37 -1.49
N CYS A 215 17.53 -3.34 -1.00
CA CYS A 215 18.13 -2.23 -0.29
C CYS A 215 17.57 -2.18 1.14
N LEU A 216 18.43 -2.32 2.15
CA LEU A 216 18.03 -2.24 3.55
C LEU A 216 18.23 -0.81 4.05
N VAL A 217 17.15 -0.18 4.48
CA VAL A 217 17.21 1.15 5.11
C VAL A 217 17.55 0.99 6.57
N VAL A 218 18.69 1.54 7.00
CA VAL A 218 19.24 1.32 8.35
C VAL A 218 19.51 2.64 9.09
N ASN A 219 19.22 2.64 10.38
CA ASN A 219 19.62 3.65 11.36
C ASN A 219 21.06 3.38 11.84
N GLY A 220 21.99 3.25 10.91
CA GLY A 220 23.37 2.85 11.15
C GLY A 220 24.20 3.00 9.89
N ARG A 221 25.50 2.68 9.97
CA ARG A 221 26.39 2.69 8.79
C ARG A 221 26.70 1.30 8.27
N ASP A 222 26.31 0.27 9.02
CA ASP A 222 26.56 -1.13 8.68
C ASP A 222 25.44 -2.02 9.23
N ILE A 223 25.47 -3.30 8.88
CA ILE A 223 24.57 -4.34 9.39
C ILE A 223 25.38 -5.54 9.92
N PRO A 224 25.08 -6.06 11.12
CA PRO A 224 25.65 -7.31 11.62
C PRO A 224 25.35 -8.51 10.71
N HIS A 225 26.19 -9.55 10.77
CA HIS A 225 25.98 -10.80 10.01
C HIS A 225 25.84 -10.58 8.49
N LYS A 226 26.63 -9.63 7.97
CA LYS A 226 26.61 -9.19 6.58
C LYS A 226 26.88 -10.32 5.59
N GLU A 227 27.81 -11.22 5.90
CA GLU A 227 28.15 -12.33 5.02
C GLU A 227 27.00 -13.32 4.89
N GLU A 228 26.31 -13.62 5.99
CA GLU A 228 25.13 -14.47 6.03
C GLU A 228 23.93 -13.83 5.31
N LEU A 229 23.74 -12.52 5.49
CA LEU A 229 22.77 -11.71 4.76
C LEU A 229 23.00 -11.81 3.24
N ILE A 230 24.22 -11.50 2.80
CA ILE A 230 24.61 -11.52 1.38
C ILE A 230 24.42 -12.93 0.83
N LYS A 231 24.91 -13.96 1.52
CA LYS A 231 24.80 -15.36 1.09
C LYS A 231 23.34 -15.79 0.92
N GLY A 232 22.48 -15.46 1.88
CA GLY A 232 21.06 -15.84 1.85
C GLY A 232 20.28 -15.13 0.75
N LEU A 233 20.48 -13.82 0.58
CA LEU A 233 19.84 -13.04 -0.49
C LEU A 233 20.33 -13.46 -1.88
N ARG A 234 21.62 -13.78 -2.04
CA ARG A 234 22.18 -14.26 -3.32
C ARG A 234 21.63 -15.62 -3.77
N ALA A 235 21.11 -16.42 -2.84
CA ALA A 235 20.46 -17.68 -3.18
C ALA A 235 19.09 -17.47 -3.85
N ILE A 236 18.51 -16.28 -3.76
CA ILE A 236 17.25 -15.93 -4.42
C ILE A 236 17.52 -15.63 -5.90
N HIS A 237 16.76 -16.29 -6.78
CA HIS A 237 16.92 -16.14 -8.23
C HIS A 237 16.75 -14.67 -8.67
N GLY A 238 17.63 -14.23 -9.57
CA GLY A 238 17.62 -12.88 -10.12
C GLY A 238 18.34 -11.82 -9.28
N MET A 239 18.86 -12.16 -8.09
CA MET A 239 19.58 -11.19 -7.25
C MET A 239 20.80 -10.59 -7.95
N LYS A 240 20.84 -9.25 -8.03
CA LYS A 240 21.91 -8.47 -8.69
C LYS A 240 22.53 -7.38 -7.81
N SER A 241 21.75 -6.83 -6.88
CA SER A 241 22.19 -5.74 -6.02
C SER A 241 21.72 -5.97 -4.59
N ILE A 242 22.66 -5.90 -3.64
CA ILE A 242 22.35 -5.83 -2.22
C ILE A 242 23.07 -4.60 -1.66
N CYS A 243 22.33 -3.67 -1.08
CA CYS A 243 22.90 -2.44 -0.54
C CYS A 243 22.22 -2.00 0.75
N LEU A 244 22.89 -1.11 1.47
CA LEU A 244 22.31 -0.36 2.59
C LEU A 244 21.98 1.05 2.12
N ASN A 245 20.88 1.59 2.63
CA ASN A 245 20.61 3.02 2.59
C ASN A 245 20.64 3.55 4.03
N VAL A 246 21.55 4.48 4.30
CA VAL A 246 21.77 5.01 5.65
C VAL A 246 20.79 6.14 5.91
N ASN A 247 19.84 5.93 6.82
CA ASN A 247 18.90 6.95 7.25
C ASN A 247 18.79 7.00 8.78
N ARG A 248 19.56 7.91 9.37
CA ARG A 248 19.61 8.19 10.82
C ARG A 248 18.75 9.37 11.24
N SER A 249 18.01 9.96 10.30
CA SER A 249 17.21 11.17 10.52
C SER A 249 15.84 10.82 11.10
N LYS A 250 15.35 11.70 11.98
CA LYS A 250 13.99 11.65 12.55
C LYS A 250 13.00 12.20 11.53
N THR A 251 12.63 11.40 10.55
CA THR A 251 11.79 11.82 9.42
C THR A 251 10.96 10.67 8.86
N ASN A 252 9.84 11.02 8.23
CA ASN A 252 8.99 10.12 7.45
C ASN A 252 9.57 9.83 6.06
N VAL A 253 10.62 10.54 5.63
CA VAL A 253 11.35 10.21 4.40
C VAL A 253 12.06 8.87 4.62
N ILE A 254 11.75 7.88 3.80
CA ILE A 254 12.26 6.51 3.95
C ILE A 254 13.75 6.44 3.62
N LEU A 255 14.17 7.03 2.50
CA LEU A 255 15.55 6.96 2.04
C LEU A 255 16.37 8.13 2.59
N GLY A 256 17.55 7.82 3.11
CA GLY A 256 18.62 8.79 3.32
C GLY A 256 19.47 8.97 2.07
N GLU A 257 20.50 9.79 2.20
CA GLU A 257 21.32 10.27 1.08
C GLU A 257 22.50 9.36 0.74
N THR A 258 22.87 8.45 1.65
CA THR A 258 24.04 7.58 1.49
C THR A 258 23.61 6.15 1.19
N ILE A 259 24.12 5.60 0.10
CA ILE A 259 23.98 4.18 -0.27
C ILE A 259 25.34 3.50 -0.12
N VAL A 260 25.37 2.37 0.56
CA VAL A 260 26.57 1.54 0.74
C VAL A 260 26.34 0.20 0.05
N PRO A 261 27.06 -0.13 -1.05
CA PRO A 261 26.93 -1.43 -1.67
C PRO A 261 27.47 -2.51 -0.73
N LEU A 262 26.72 -3.61 -0.57
CA LEU A 262 27.16 -4.79 0.16
C LEU A 262 27.62 -5.88 -0.82
N TRP A 263 26.90 -6.04 -1.93
CA TRP A 263 27.22 -6.99 -2.97
C TRP A 263 26.61 -6.57 -4.32
N GLY A 264 27.37 -6.78 -5.39
CA GLY A 264 26.97 -6.41 -6.75
C GLY A 264 27.05 -4.90 -6.99
N GLU A 265 26.33 -4.46 -8.02
CA GLU A 265 26.20 -3.04 -8.35
C GLU A 265 25.20 -2.37 -7.40
N SER A 266 25.19 -1.04 -7.35
CA SER A 266 24.17 -0.26 -6.62
C SER A 266 22.91 0.03 -7.45
N TYR A 267 22.75 -0.63 -8.60
CA TYR A 267 21.62 -0.51 -9.51
C TYR A 267 21.25 -1.86 -10.13
N ILE A 268 20.03 -1.95 -10.68
CA ILE A 268 19.61 -3.00 -11.62
C ILE A 268 19.33 -2.40 -12.99
N THR A 269 19.24 -3.23 -14.01
CA THR A 269 18.87 -2.82 -15.38
C THR A 269 17.51 -3.39 -15.75
N ASP A 270 16.67 -2.56 -16.34
CA ASP A 270 15.39 -2.98 -16.92
C ASP A 270 15.06 -2.19 -18.19
N TYR A 271 14.04 -2.61 -18.93
CA TYR A 271 13.71 -2.04 -20.24
C TYR A 271 12.30 -1.45 -20.28
N ILE A 272 12.17 -0.33 -20.99
CA ILE A 272 10.89 0.19 -21.47
C ILE A 272 10.99 0.28 -22.99
N GLY A 273 10.20 -0.55 -23.69
CA GLY A 273 10.43 -0.80 -25.12
C GLY A 273 11.84 -1.35 -25.33
N ASP A 274 12.61 -0.75 -26.23
CA ASP A 274 13.98 -1.15 -26.56
C ASP A 274 15.05 -0.38 -25.76
N ILE A 275 14.64 0.53 -24.85
CA ILE A 275 15.56 1.39 -24.10
C ILE A 275 15.86 0.76 -22.73
N ALA A 276 17.15 0.58 -22.45
CA ALA A 276 17.65 0.10 -21.17
C ALA A 276 17.82 1.25 -20.15
N TYR A 277 17.37 1.04 -18.92
CA TYR A 277 17.48 1.97 -17.80
C TYR A 277 18.25 1.33 -16.65
N ARG A 278 19.21 2.06 -16.08
CA ARG A 278 19.82 1.73 -14.80
C ARG A 278 18.99 2.34 -13.67
N ILE A 279 18.65 1.52 -12.69
CA ILE A 279 17.66 1.82 -11.65
C ILE A 279 18.34 1.64 -10.28
N SER A 280 18.66 2.74 -9.61
CA SER A 280 19.20 2.82 -8.24
C SER A 280 18.13 3.23 -7.23
#